data_AF-A0A060Z5H0-F1
#
_entry.id   AF-A0A060Z5H0-F1
#
_cell.length_a   1.000
_cell.length_b   1.000
_cell.length_c   1.000
_cell.angle_alpha   90.00
_cell.angle_beta   90.00
_cell.angle_gamma   90.00
#
_symmetry.space_group_name_H-M   'P 1'
#
loop_
_entity.id
_entity.type
_entity.pdbx_description
1 polymer ?
#
loop_
_entity_poly.entity_id
_entity_poly.type
_entity_poly.pdbx_seq_one_letter_code
_entity_poly.pdbx_strand_id
1 'polypeptide(L)'
;MVFINLYGVKYGAIALQEIFDSIQPKMFGMVLEKIVIPEVQKVSGPVEKKICAVGITKILTECPAMIDTEYTKLWTPLLQALIGLFELPEDDSIPDDEHFIDIEDTPGYQTAFSQLAFAGKKEHDPIGDVVSNPKILLAQSLHKLSTACPGRVPSMLSTSLNAEALQYLQGYLQAASVQLV
;
A
#
# COMPACT_ATOMS: atom_id res chain seq x y z
N MET A 1 3.97 -3.36 -7.91
CA MET A 1 3.61 -2.99 -6.53
C MET A 1 2.42 -3.79 -5.96
N VAL A 2 1.27 -3.88 -6.65
CA VAL A 2 0.09 -4.64 -6.19
C VAL A 2 0.45 -6.07 -5.75
N PHE A 3 1.28 -6.77 -6.53
CA PHE A 3 1.74 -8.12 -6.18
C PHE A 3 2.49 -8.20 -4.83
N ILE A 4 3.34 -7.22 -4.53
CA ILE A 4 4.11 -7.15 -3.28
C ILE A 4 3.15 -7.04 -2.09
N ASN A 5 2.18 -6.14 -2.20
CA ASN A 5 1.15 -5.97 -1.17
C ASN A 5 0.27 -7.22 -1.06
N LEU A 6 -0.11 -7.84 -2.17
CA LEU A 6 -0.87 -9.11 -2.16
C LEU A 6 -0.11 -10.23 -1.45
N TYR A 7 1.21 -10.33 -1.70
CA TYR A 7 2.06 -11.27 -1.00
C TYR A 7 2.04 -11.02 0.51
N GLY A 8 2.23 -9.77 0.94
CA GLY A 8 2.15 -9.38 2.34
C GLY A 8 0.78 -9.64 2.97
N VAL A 9 -0.30 -9.48 2.20
CA VAL A 9 -1.67 -9.83 2.64
C VAL A 9 -1.80 -11.33 2.91
N LYS A 10 -1.34 -12.17 1.98
CA LYS A 10 -1.49 -13.63 2.03
C LYS A 10 -0.54 -14.32 3.01
N TYR A 11 0.71 -13.87 3.08
CA TYR A 11 1.79 -14.56 3.82
C TYR A 11 2.27 -13.78 5.05
N GLY A 12 1.83 -12.52 5.22
CA GLY A 12 2.19 -11.66 6.34
C GLY A 12 3.33 -10.69 6.04
N ALA A 13 3.38 -9.59 6.79
CA ALA A 13 4.37 -8.53 6.57
C ALA A 13 5.79 -8.94 6.95
N ILE A 14 5.95 -9.81 7.96
CA ILE A 14 7.25 -10.35 8.38
C ILE A 14 7.88 -11.18 7.25
N ALA A 15 7.12 -12.14 6.70
CA ALA A 15 7.60 -12.97 5.59
C ALA A 15 7.96 -12.14 4.36
N LEU A 16 7.22 -11.05 4.09
CA LEU A 16 7.54 -10.13 3.00
C LEU A 16 8.88 -9.42 3.25
N GLN A 17 9.08 -8.89 4.45
CA GLN A 17 10.33 -8.22 4.82
C GLN A 17 11.53 -9.18 4.76
N GLU A 18 11.39 -10.38 5.32
CA GLU A 18 12.44 -11.41 5.31
C GLU A 18 12.83 -11.82 3.90
N ILE A 19 11.86 -12.00 2.99
CA ILE A 19 12.16 -12.36 1.60
C ILE A 19 12.98 -11.27 0.91
N PHE A 20 12.60 -10.00 1.03
CA PHE A 20 13.39 -8.94 0.42
C PHE A 20 14.79 -8.86 1.02
N ASP A 21 14.90 -8.88 2.35
CA ASP A 21 16.20 -8.75 3.01
C ASP A 21 17.09 -9.99 2.84
N SER A 22 16.51 -11.16 2.51
CA SER A 22 17.26 -12.35 2.12
C SER A 22 17.96 -12.22 0.76
N ILE A 23 17.43 -11.38 -0.13
CA ILE A 23 18.05 -11.09 -1.44
C ILE A 23 19.27 -10.18 -1.22
N GLN A 24 19.06 -9.10 -0.46
CA GLN A 24 20.11 -8.17 -0.08
C GLN A 24 19.71 -7.46 1.22
N PRO A 25 20.63 -7.28 2.19
CA PRO A 25 20.35 -6.51 3.38
C PRO A 25 19.81 -5.11 3.02
N LYS A 26 18.74 -4.69 3.69
CA LYS A 26 18.08 -3.37 3.50
C LYS A 26 17.24 -3.23 2.25
N MET A 27 17.09 -4.29 1.46
CA MET A 27 16.28 -4.27 0.24
C MET A 27 14.81 -3.97 0.55
N PHE A 28 14.27 -4.43 1.69
CA PHE A 28 12.91 -4.12 2.09
C PHE A 28 12.70 -2.60 2.22
N GLY A 29 13.60 -1.93 2.94
CA GLY A 29 13.57 -0.47 3.07
C GLY A 29 13.70 0.24 1.73
N MET A 30 14.57 -0.24 0.84
CA MET A 30 14.72 0.34 -0.51
C MET A 30 13.45 0.21 -1.34
N VAL A 31 12.76 -0.94 -1.29
CA VAL A 31 11.50 -1.14 -2.01
C VAL A 31 10.41 -0.21 -1.46
N LEU A 32 10.33 -0.05 -0.14
CA LEU A 32 9.39 0.90 0.44
C LEU A 32 9.68 2.34 0.00
N GLU A 33 10.93 2.76 0.10
CA GLU A 33 11.36 4.14 -0.17
C GLU A 33 11.29 4.52 -1.66
N LYS A 34 11.73 3.62 -2.54
CA LYS A 34 11.90 3.93 -3.97
C LYS A 34 10.75 3.46 -4.85
N ILE A 35 9.88 2.58 -4.35
CA ILE A 35 8.80 2.01 -5.14
C ILE A 35 7.46 2.23 -4.46
N VAL A 36 7.25 1.73 -3.23
CA VAL A 36 5.92 1.75 -2.63
C VAL A 36 5.46 3.18 -2.33
N ILE A 37 6.27 3.97 -1.62
CA ILE A 37 5.91 5.35 -1.25
C ILE A 37 5.65 6.24 -2.48
N PRO A 38 6.54 6.32 -3.49
CA PRO A 38 6.31 7.22 -4.62
C PRO A 38 5.23 6.73 -5.59
N GLU A 39 5.08 5.41 -5.79
CA GLU A 39 4.21 4.89 -6.84
C GLU A 39 2.79 4.55 -6.35
N VAL A 40 2.50 4.58 -5.04
CA VAL A 40 1.18 4.15 -4.51
C VAL A 40 0.01 4.94 -5.10
N GLN A 41 0.22 6.22 -5.45
CA GLN A 41 -0.81 7.06 -6.06
C GLN A 41 -1.18 6.64 -7.48
N LYS A 42 -0.29 5.92 -8.19
CA LYS A 42 -0.52 5.44 -9.56
C LYS A 42 -1.30 4.11 -9.60
N VAL A 43 -1.72 3.59 -8.45
CA VAL A 43 -2.49 2.34 -8.40
C VAL A 43 -3.93 2.64 -8.79
N SER A 44 -4.30 2.18 -9.98
CA SER A 44 -5.68 2.23 -10.48
C SER A 44 -6.41 0.92 -10.26
N GLY A 45 -7.73 1.01 -10.12
CA GLY A 45 -8.62 -0.14 -9.95
C GLY A 45 -9.02 -0.37 -8.48
N PRO A 46 -10.30 -0.67 -8.21
CA PRO A 46 -10.80 -0.80 -6.84
C PRO A 46 -10.18 -1.99 -6.09
N VAL A 47 -9.91 -3.09 -6.78
CA VAL A 47 -9.31 -4.30 -6.19
C VAL A 47 -7.84 -4.06 -5.88
N GLU A 48 -7.09 -3.47 -6.81
CA GLU A 48 -5.67 -3.16 -6.67
C GLU A 48 -5.43 -2.17 -5.54
N LYS A 49 -6.23 -1.09 -5.48
CA LYS A 49 -6.19 -0.11 -4.38
C LYS A 49 -6.47 -0.77 -3.04
N LYS A 50 -7.47 -1.65 -2.97
CA LYS A 50 -7.79 -2.41 -1.76
C LYS A 50 -6.63 -3.31 -1.35
N ILE A 51 -6.00 -4.02 -2.29
CA ILE A 51 -4.82 -4.85 -2.03
C ILE A 51 -3.69 -4.03 -1.45
N CYS A 52 -3.36 -2.90 -2.08
CA CYS A 52 -2.31 -2.00 -1.61
C CYS A 52 -2.64 -1.44 -0.23
N ALA A 53 -3.88 -1.01 0.01
CA ALA A 53 -4.31 -0.48 1.29
C ALA A 53 -4.15 -1.49 2.43
N VAL A 54 -4.61 -2.73 2.23
CA VAL A 54 -4.52 -3.78 3.24
C VAL A 54 -3.07 -4.22 3.44
N GLY A 55 -2.30 -4.37 2.35
CA GLY A 55 -0.89 -4.76 2.41
C GLY A 55 -0.04 -3.73 3.15
N ILE A 56 -0.18 -2.45 2.83
CA ILE A 56 0.55 -1.37 3.49
C ILE A 56 0.13 -1.25 4.96
N THR A 57 -1.17 -1.38 5.27
CA THR A 57 -1.64 -1.42 6.66
C THR A 57 -0.93 -2.51 7.45
N LYS A 58 -0.86 -3.74 6.90
CA LYS A 58 -0.14 -4.84 7.55
C LYS A 58 1.35 -4.56 7.69
N ILE A 59 2.00 -3.95 6.70
CA ILE A 59 3.41 -3.54 6.83
C ILE A 59 3.60 -2.56 7.98
N LEU A 60 2.72 -1.56 8.11
CA LEU A 60 2.80 -0.56 9.18
C LEU A 60 2.55 -1.14 10.57
N THR A 61 1.66 -2.14 10.69
CA THR A 61 1.15 -2.59 12.00
C THR A 61 1.56 -3.99 12.43
N GLU A 62 2.04 -4.83 11.50
CA GLU A 62 2.37 -6.23 11.74
C GLU A 62 3.83 -6.57 11.39
N CYS A 63 4.65 -5.58 11.02
CA CYS A 63 6.09 -5.75 10.79
C CYS A 63 6.91 -5.09 11.91
N PRO A 64 7.43 -5.84 12.90
CA PRO A 64 8.23 -5.27 13.99
C PRO A 64 9.46 -4.50 13.49
N ALA A 65 10.02 -4.90 12.34
CA ALA A 65 11.14 -4.20 11.72
C ALA A 65 10.80 -2.73 11.42
N MET A 66 9.53 -2.40 11.19
CA MET A 66 9.09 -1.01 10.94
C MET A 66 9.05 -0.13 12.19
N ILE A 67 9.25 -0.67 13.40
CA ILE A 67 9.13 0.08 14.67
C ILE A 67 10.46 0.16 15.42
N ASP A 68 11.23 -0.92 15.40
CA ASP A 68 12.41 -1.09 16.26
C ASP A 68 13.74 -1.13 15.49
N THR A 69 13.76 -0.74 14.21
CA THR A 69 14.98 -0.78 13.38
C THR A 69 15.22 0.52 12.61
N GLU A 70 16.17 0.51 11.68
CA GLU A 70 16.42 1.63 10.78
C GLU A 70 15.26 1.94 9.83
N TYR A 71 14.29 1.03 9.67
CA TYR A 71 13.09 1.26 8.85
C TYR A 71 12.04 2.15 9.52
N THR A 72 12.16 2.44 10.82
CA THR A 72 11.21 3.29 11.55
C THR A 72 11.06 4.67 10.91
N LYS A 73 12.12 5.20 10.28
CA LYS A 73 12.08 6.45 9.52
C LYS A 73 11.12 6.43 8.31
N LEU A 74 10.82 5.25 7.78
CA LEU A 74 9.92 5.05 6.63
C LEU A 74 8.46 4.87 7.06
N TRP A 75 8.19 4.65 8.35
CA TRP A 75 6.86 4.38 8.84
C TRP A 75 5.89 5.55 8.58
N THR A 76 6.29 6.77 8.95
CA THR A 76 5.43 7.96 8.78
C THR A 76 5.24 8.33 7.30
N PRO A 77 6.28 8.35 6.44
CA PRO A 77 6.10 8.53 4.99
C PRO A 77 5.19 7.47 4.36
N LEU A 78 5.30 6.20 4.77
CA LEU A 78 4.46 5.13 4.27
C LEU A 78 3.00 5.27 4.71
N LEU A 79 2.76 5.67 5.97
CA LEU A 79 1.41 6.00 6.45
C LEU A 79 0.81 7.18 5.67
N GLN A 80 1.60 8.23 5.42
CA GLN A 80 1.14 9.38 4.66
C GLN A 80 0.79 8.99 3.21
N ALA A 81 1.59 8.12 2.59
CA ALA A 81 1.32 7.60 1.25
C ALA A 81 0.02 6.76 1.22
N LEU A 82 -0.24 5.97 2.27
CA LEU A 82 -1.50 5.23 2.42
C LEU A 82 -2.71 6.16 2.60
N ILE A 83 -2.58 7.23 3.38
CA ILE A 83 -3.64 8.25 3.51
C ILE A 83 -3.84 8.98 2.18
N GLY A 84 -2.77 9.25 1.44
CA GLY A 84 -2.84 9.76 0.08
C GLY A 84 -3.69 8.83 -0.80
N LEU A 85 -3.48 7.52 -0.76
CA LEU A 85 -4.22 6.53 -1.57
C LEU A 85 -5.73 6.59 -1.32
N PHE A 86 -6.11 7.04 -0.14
CA PHE A 86 -7.48 7.12 0.32
C PHE A 86 -8.20 8.41 0.00
N GLU A 87 -7.48 9.52 -0.11
CA GLU A 87 -8.05 10.87 -0.12
C GLU A 87 -7.66 11.69 -1.35
N LEU A 88 -6.53 11.37 -1.98
CA LEU A 88 -6.06 12.06 -3.17
C LEU A 88 -6.55 11.35 -4.44
N PRO A 89 -6.70 12.08 -5.56
CA PRO A 89 -6.98 11.48 -6.85
C PRO A 89 -5.83 10.56 -7.30
N GLU A 90 -6.13 9.65 -8.22
CA GLU A 90 -5.11 8.83 -8.88
C GLU A 90 -4.10 9.72 -9.60
N ASP A 91 -2.83 9.34 -9.54
CA ASP A 91 -1.78 9.96 -10.32
C ASP A 91 -1.71 9.29 -11.71
N ASP A 92 -2.32 9.96 -12.69
CA ASP A 92 -2.33 9.53 -14.09
C ASP A 92 -1.10 10.06 -14.88
N SER A 93 -0.08 10.62 -14.21
CA SER A 93 1.11 11.11 -14.89
C SER A 93 1.90 9.96 -15.52
N ILE A 94 2.07 10.06 -16.84
CA ILE A 94 2.95 9.18 -17.61
C ILE A 94 4.35 9.79 -17.56
N PRO A 95 5.40 9.02 -17.21
CA PRO A 95 6.77 9.52 -17.29
C PRO A 95 7.08 9.99 -18.73
N ASP A 96 7.70 11.17 -18.88
CA ASP A 96 8.06 11.74 -20.19
C ASP A 96 8.90 10.77 -21.07
N ASP A 97 9.62 9.83 -20.45
CA ASP A 97 10.45 8.82 -21.12
C ASP A 97 9.66 7.61 -21.69
N GLU A 98 8.34 7.52 -21.47
CA GLU A 98 7.45 6.53 -22.10
C GLU A 98 6.73 7.08 -23.35
N HIS A 99 7.31 8.08 -24.03
CA HIS A 99 7.10 8.19 -25.47
C HIS A 99 7.80 7.00 -26.15
N PHE A 100 7.19 5.83 -26.04
CA PHE A 100 7.32 4.82 -27.09
C PHE A 100 6.90 5.53 -28.37
N ILE A 101 7.87 5.86 -29.22
CA ILE A 101 7.58 6.00 -30.63
C ILE A 101 7.00 4.63 -30.98
N ASP A 102 5.68 4.57 -31.14
CA ASP A 102 5.05 3.48 -31.89
C ASP A 102 5.73 3.55 -33.26
N ILE A 103 6.82 2.80 -33.41
CA ILE A 103 7.31 2.41 -34.72
C ILE A 103 6.17 1.54 -35.21
N GLU A 104 5.26 2.15 -35.99
CA GLU A 104 4.23 1.45 -36.74
C GLU A 104 4.86 0.16 -37.26
N ASP A 105 4.39 -0.96 -36.68
CA ASP A 105 4.92 -2.28 -36.96
C ASP A 105 5.02 -2.44 -38.47
N THR A 106 6.21 -2.80 -38.92
CA THR A 106 6.44 -3.32 -40.27
C THR A 106 5.32 -4.32 -40.58
N PRO A 107 4.65 -4.28 -41.75
CA PRO A 107 3.43 -5.05 -41.99
C PRO A 107 3.73 -6.56 -41.98
N GLY A 108 3.66 -7.13 -40.78
CA GLY A 108 3.98 -8.50 -40.45
C GLY A 108 2.88 -9.01 -39.52
N TYR A 109 2.28 -10.12 -39.92
CA TYR A 109 1.17 -10.85 -39.29
C TYR A 109 0.97 -10.58 -37.78
N GLN A 110 0.10 -9.63 -37.43
CA GLN A 110 -0.33 -9.41 -36.04
C GLN A 110 -1.25 -10.56 -35.60
N THR A 111 -0.90 -11.23 -34.51
CA THR A 111 -1.75 -12.25 -33.88
C THR A 111 -2.84 -11.55 -33.06
N ALA A 112 -4.06 -11.48 -33.59
CA ALA A 112 -5.18 -10.87 -32.89
C ALA A 112 -5.69 -11.78 -31.75
N PHE A 113 -5.67 -11.29 -30.51
CA PHE A 113 -6.36 -11.93 -29.39
C PHE A 113 -7.83 -11.51 -29.38
N SER A 114 -8.74 -12.42 -29.73
CA SER A 114 -10.19 -12.18 -29.59
C SER A 114 -10.67 -12.69 -28.24
N GLN A 115 -10.85 -11.79 -27.28
CA GLN A 115 -11.53 -12.12 -26.02
C GLN A 115 -13.02 -12.34 -26.30
N LEU A 116 -13.56 -13.50 -25.91
CA LEU A 116 -14.98 -13.79 -26.06
C LEU A 116 -15.79 -12.87 -25.14
N ALA A 117 -16.64 -12.01 -25.72
CA ALA A 117 -17.44 -11.01 -25.02
C ALA A 117 -18.30 -11.56 -23.86
N PHE A 118 -18.64 -12.85 -23.89
CA PHE A 118 -19.47 -13.52 -22.88
C PHE A 118 -18.71 -14.48 -21.96
N ALA A 119 -17.40 -14.64 -22.14
CA ALA A 119 -16.54 -15.49 -21.29
C ALA A 119 -15.55 -14.69 -20.45
N GLY A 120 -15.85 -13.40 -20.20
CA GLY A 120 -15.08 -12.58 -19.27
C GLY A 120 -15.14 -13.19 -17.86
N LYS A 121 -13.99 -13.58 -17.32
CA LYS A 121 -13.90 -13.94 -15.89
C LYS A 121 -14.21 -12.68 -15.09
N LYS A 122 -15.11 -12.80 -14.10
CA LYS A 122 -15.29 -11.73 -13.11
C LYS A 122 -13.94 -11.43 -12.47
N GLU A 123 -13.67 -10.14 -12.29
CA GLU A 123 -12.51 -9.66 -11.57
C GLU A 123 -12.46 -10.33 -10.19
N HIS A 124 -11.38 -11.07 -9.93
CA HIS A 124 -11.25 -11.87 -8.72
C HIS A 124 -10.61 -11.01 -7.63
N ASP A 125 -11.39 -10.60 -6.63
CA ASP A 125 -10.85 -9.96 -5.43
C ASP A 125 -10.24 -11.02 -4.50
N PRO A 126 -8.90 -11.08 -4.35
CA PRO A 126 -8.25 -12.08 -3.51
C PRO A 126 -8.38 -11.78 -2.01
N ILE A 127 -8.87 -10.59 -1.63
CA ILE A 127 -9.15 -10.19 -0.24
C ILE A 127 -10.60 -10.50 0.12
N GLY A 128 -11.51 -10.42 -0.86
CA GLY A 128 -12.93 -10.67 -0.68
C GLY A 128 -13.59 -9.73 0.33
N ASP A 129 -14.76 -10.10 0.84
CA ASP A 129 -15.57 -9.21 1.70
C ASP A 129 -15.02 -9.04 3.13
N VAL A 130 -13.90 -9.72 3.47
CA VAL A 130 -13.26 -9.65 4.79
C VAL A 130 -12.88 -8.21 5.16
N VAL A 131 -12.52 -7.40 4.16
CA VAL A 131 -12.23 -5.97 4.35
C VAL A 131 -13.20 -5.14 3.52
N SER A 132 -14.26 -4.65 4.15
CA SER A 132 -15.25 -3.80 3.47
C SER A 132 -14.79 -2.34 3.38
N ASN A 133 -14.04 -1.85 4.38
CA ASN A 133 -13.53 -0.48 4.41
C ASN A 133 -12.06 -0.44 4.86
N PRO A 134 -11.10 -0.24 3.93
CA PRO A 134 -9.68 -0.17 4.27
C PRO A 134 -9.29 0.96 5.23
N LYS A 135 -10.03 2.09 5.26
CA LYS A 135 -9.80 3.20 6.21
C LYS A 135 -10.07 2.75 7.66
N ILE A 136 -11.17 2.00 7.86
CA ILE A 136 -11.55 1.45 9.16
C ILE A 136 -10.56 0.36 9.58
N LEU A 137 -10.13 -0.50 8.65
CA LEU A 137 -9.10 -1.49 8.93
C LEU A 137 -7.80 -0.81 9.41
N LEU A 138 -7.34 0.24 8.74
CA LEU A 138 -6.17 1.00 9.16
C LEU A 138 -6.31 1.51 10.60
N ALA A 139 -7.44 2.14 10.92
CA ALA A 139 -7.72 2.66 12.26
C ALA A 139 -7.68 1.56 13.33
N GLN A 140 -8.35 0.43 13.08
CA GLN A 140 -8.38 -0.71 14.01
C GLN A 140 -7.00 -1.35 14.19
N SER A 141 -6.23 -1.51 13.11
CA SER A 141 -4.88 -2.07 13.16
C SER A 141 -3.91 -1.14 13.90
N LEU A 142 -4.01 0.18 13.70
CA LEU A 142 -3.23 1.16 14.46
C LEU A 142 -3.60 1.18 15.93
N HIS A 143 -4.89 1.09 16.28
CA HIS A 143 -5.33 0.95 17.67
C HIS A 143 -4.72 -0.30 18.31
N LYS A 144 -4.83 -1.45 17.64
CA LYS A 144 -4.23 -2.71 18.11
C LYS A 144 -2.71 -2.56 18.32
N LEU A 145 -2.00 -1.95 17.39
CA LEU A 145 -0.57 -1.69 17.54
C LEU A 145 -0.28 -0.76 18.74
N SER A 146 -1.06 0.32 18.90
CA SER A 146 -0.94 1.25 20.03
C SER A 146 -1.13 0.53 21.36
N THR A 147 -2.11 -0.37 21.45
CA THR A 147 -2.34 -1.15 22.68
C THR A 147 -1.21 -2.13 22.98
N ALA A 148 -0.54 -2.66 21.94
CA ALA A 148 0.60 -3.56 22.10
C ALA A 148 1.89 -2.80 22.48
N CYS A 149 2.03 -1.56 22.01
CA CYS A 149 3.17 -0.69 22.27
C CYS A 149 2.72 0.72 22.69
N PRO A 150 2.21 0.91 23.93
CA PRO A 150 1.64 2.17 24.38
C PRO A 150 2.59 3.36 24.24
N GLY A 151 2.07 4.49 23.76
CA GLY A 151 2.84 5.73 23.56
C GLY A 151 3.76 5.75 22.32
N ARG A 152 4.08 4.59 21.72
CA ARG A 152 4.98 4.51 20.55
C ARG A 152 4.30 5.08 19.30
N VAL A 153 3.11 4.60 18.95
CA VAL A 153 2.38 5.04 17.75
C VAL A 153 2.08 6.55 17.81
N PRO A 154 1.53 7.12 18.90
CA PRO A 154 1.35 8.56 19.02
C PRO A 154 2.65 9.37 18.85
N SER A 155 3.77 8.90 19.41
CA SER A 155 5.06 9.60 19.27
C SER A 155 5.54 9.65 17.81
N MET A 156 5.38 8.56 17.06
CA MET A 156 5.76 8.46 15.65
C MET A 156 4.90 9.35 14.76
N LEU A 157 3.60 9.45 15.07
CA LEU A 157 2.68 10.37 14.37
C LEU A 157 3.06 11.84 14.59
N SER A 158 3.41 12.22 15.83
CA SER A 158 3.70 13.61 16.19
C SER A 158 4.99 14.17 15.56
N THR A 159 5.91 13.30 15.16
CA THR A 159 7.26 13.71 14.72
C THR A 159 7.29 14.16 13.27
N SER A 160 6.45 13.61 12.38
CA SER A 160 6.63 13.80 10.93
C SER A 160 5.36 13.69 10.08
N LEU A 161 4.17 13.47 10.67
CA LEU A 161 2.94 13.42 9.87
C LEU A 161 2.44 14.84 9.60
N ASN A 162 2.07 15.14 8.36
CA ASN A 162 1.51 16.45 8.04
C ASN A 162 0.13 16.66 8.73
N ALA A 163 -0.28 17.92 8.91
CA ALA A 163 -1.49 18.25 9.65
C ALA A 163 -2.77 17.73 8.97
N GLU A 164 -2.79 17.70 7.64
CA GLU A 164 -3.95 17.25 6.86
C GLU A 164 -4.15 15.73 6.98
N ALA A 165 -3.10 14.93 6.83
CA ALA A 165 -3.17 13.49 7.01
C ALA A 165 -3.52 13.12 8.46
N LEU A 166 -3.06 13.90 9.44
CA LEU A 166 -3.48 13.73 10.84
C LEU A 166 -5.00 13.93 11.00
N GLN A 167 -5.58 14.93 10.33
CA GLN A 167 -7.02 15.18 10.38
C GLN A 167 -7.82 14.03 9.75
N TYR A 168 -7.41 13.53 8.59
CA TYR A 168 -8.03 12.35 7.98
C TYR A 168 -7.93 11.12 8.89
N LEU A 169 -6.75 10.87 9.46
CA LEU A 169 -6.51 9.76 10.37
C LEU A 169 -7.41 9.85 11.62
N GLN A 170 -7.59 11.04 12.20
CA GLN A 170 -8.52 11.25 13.31
C GLN A 170 -9.97 10.91 12.91
N GLY A 171 -10.39 11.29 11.69
CA GLY A 171 -11.69 10.90 11.14
C GLY A 171 -11.87 9.38 11.06
N TYR A 172 -10.84 8.65 10.63
CA TYR A 172 -10.89 7.19 10.57
C TYR A 172 -10.98 6.55 11.95
N LEU A 173 -10.19 7.04 12.91
CA LEU A 173 -10.20 6.55 14.31
C LEU A 173 -11.58 6.77 14.95
N GLN A 174 -12.20 7.94 14.72
CA GLN A 174 -13.55 8.24 15.18
C GLN A 174 -14.60 7.33 14.53
N ALA A 175 -14.56 7.17 13.21
CA ALA A 175 -15.47 6.28 12.48
C ALA A 175 -15.35 4.81 12.92
N ALA A 176 -14.14 4.39 13.29
CA ALA A 176 -13.87 3.06 13.84
C ALA A 176 -14.15 2.94 15.35
N SER A 177 -14.49 4.05 16.03
CA SER A 177 -14.70 4.10 17.49
C SER A 177 -13.50 3.62 18.32
N VAL A 178 -12.27 3.95 17.88
CA VAL A 178 -11.01 3.57 18.54
C VAL A 178 -10.16 4.79 18.87
N GLN A 179 -9.25 4.63 19.84
CA GLN A 179 -8.30 5.68 20.24
C GLN A 179 -6.90 5.11 20.36
N LEU A 180 -5.89 5.91 20.02
CA LEU A 180 -4.49 5.52 20.19
C LEU A 180 -4.09 5.72 21.66
N VAL A 181 -3.44 4.72 22.24
CA VAL A 181 -2.97 4.67 23.65
C VAL A 181 -1.45 4.58 23.74
#